data_AF-A0A0A1ZZ80-F1
#
_entry.id   AF-A0A0A1ZZ80-F1
#
_cell.length_a   1.000
_cell.length_b   1.000
_cell.length_c   1.000
_cell.angle_alpha   90.00
_cell.angle_beta   90.00
_cell.angle_gamma   90.00
#
_symmetry.space_group_name_H-M   'P 1'
#
loop_
_entity.id
_entity.type
_entity.pdbx_description
1 polymer ?
#
loop_
_entity_poly.entity_id
_entity_poly.type
_entity_poly.pdbx_seq_one_letter_code
_entity_poly.pdbx_strand_id
1 'polypeptide(L)' 'MFDKANLKYFFIWSISLLISGLFKLIGYLNPNVLIINNFLLLLLVFGPALLVTIILVFKKFSNS' A
#
# COMPACT_ATOMS: atom_id res chain seq x y z
N MET A 1 5.82 19.68 -0.36
CA MET A 1 4.47 20.02 0.13
C MET A 1 3.50 19.15 -0.63
N PHE A 2 2.78 18.23 0.03
CA PHE A 2 1.80 17.39 -0.67
C PHE A 2 0.69 18.30 -1.21
N ASP A 3 0.51 18.32 -2.53
CA ASP A 3 -0.62 19.02 -3.14
C ASP A 3 -1.94 18.50 -2.56
N LYS A 4 -2.92 19.40 -2.40
CA LYS A 4 -4.26 19.04 -1.92
C LYS A 4 -4.90 17.94 -2.79
N ALA A 5 -4.54 17.90 -4.07
CA ALA A 5 -4.95 16.86 -5.01
C ALA A 5 -4.23 15.50 -4.80
N ASN A 6 -3.07 15.47 -4.15
CA ASN A 6 -2.29 14.25 -3.92
C ASN A 6 -2.51 13.67 -2.51
N LEU A 7 -3.18 14.40 -1.61
CA LEU A 7 -3.50 13.96 -0.24
C LEU A 7 -4.34 12.68 -0.20
N LYS A 8 -5.18 12.45 -1.21
CA LYS A 8 -5.93 11.19 -1.39
C LYS A 8 -5.02 9.96 -1.54
N TYR A 9 -3.82 10.12 -2.08
CA TYR A 9 -2.84 9.03 -2.19
C TYR A 9 -2.11 8.75 -0.87
N PHE A 10 -2.08 9.70 0.06
CA PHE A 10 -1.50 9.50 1.38
C PHE A 10 -2.38 8.58 2.24
N PHE A 11 -3.70 8.74 2.20
CA PHE A 11 -4.64 7.89 2.95
C PHE A 11 -4.63 6.42 2.52
N ILE A 12 -4.28 6.15 1.25
CA ILE A 12 -4.12 4.79 0.73
C ILE A 12 -3.03 4.02 1.51
N TRP A 13 -1.97 4.70 1.97
CA TRP A 13 -0.91 4.06 2.75
C TRP A 13 -1.41 3.66 4.14
N SER A 14 -2.13 4.55 4.83
CA SER A 14 -2.68 4.26 6.16
C SER A 14 -3.72 3.13 6.13
N ILE A 15 -4.59 3.12 5.12
CA ILE A 15 -5.60 2.06 4.94
C ILE A 15 -4.92 0.72 4.65
N SER A 16 -3.92 0.73 3.78
CA SER A 16 -3.16 -0.48 3.47
C SER A 16 -2.44 -1.03 4.70
N LEU A 17 -1.81 -0.17 5.51
CA LEU A 17 -1.12 -0.57 6.74
C LEU A 17 -2.09 -1.17 7.78
N LEU A 18 -3.30 -0.62 7.91
CA LEU A 18 -4.34 -1.17 8.80
C LEU A 18 -4.83 -2.55 8.35
N ILE A 19 -5.14 -2.71 7.05
CA ILE A 19 -5.60 -3.99 6.49
C ILE A 19 -4.49 -5.05 6.57
N SER A 20 -3.24 -4.63 6.31
CA SER A 20 -2.03 -5.40 6.55
C SER A 20 -1.97 -5.94 7.99
N GLY A 21 -2.08 -5.06 8.99
CA GLY A 21 -2.06 -5.46 10.40
C GLY A 21 -3.15 -6.49 10.75
N LEU A 22 -4.37 -6.30 10.22
CA LEU A 22 -5.49 -7.24 10.41
C LEU A 22 -5.21 -8.61 9.80
N PHE A 23 -4.72 -8.67 8.55
CA PHE A 23 -4.37 -9.95 7.92
C PHE A 23 -3.23 -10.67 8.65
N LYS A 24 -2.28 -9.93 9.23
CA LYS A 24 -1.21 -10.52 10.04
C LYS A 24 -1.76 -11.15 11.31
N LEU A 25 -2.67 -10.45 12.01
CA LEU A 25 -3.37 -10.99 13.20
C LEU A 25 -4.16 -12.26 12.87
N ILE A 26 -4.89 -12.29 11.75
CA ILE A 26 -5.63 -13.48 11.31
C ILE A 26 -4.67 -14.62 10.94
N GLY A 27 -3.56 -14.30 10.29
CA GLY A 27 -2.53 -15.29 9.94
C GLY A 27 -1.88 -15.95 11.15
N TYR A 28 -1.75 -15.25 12.29
CA TYR A 28 -1.24 -15.84 13.53
C TYR A 28 -2.14 -16.94 14.11
N LEU A 29 -3.44 -16.88 13.84
CA LEU A 29 -4.40 -17.90 14.29
C LEU A 29 -4.35 -19.18 13.43
N ASN A 30 -3.80 -19.10 12.21
CA ASN A 30 -3.66 -20.24 11.32
C ASN A 30 -2.30 -20.20 10.58
N PRO A 31 -1.27 -20.91 11.08
CA PRO A 31 0.10 -20.80 10.60
C PRO A 31 0.29 -21.19 9.12
N ASN A 32 -0.55 -22.06 8.57
CA ASN A 32 -0.52 -22.39 7.14
C ASN A 32 -0.96 -21.21 6.25
N VAL A 33 -1.81 -20.33 6.78
CA VAL A 33 -2.25 -19.10 6.10
C VAL A 33 -1.23 -17.97 6.30
N LEU A 34 -0.40 -18.03 7.34
CA LEU A 34 0.61 -17.01 7.68
C LEU A 34 1.60 -16.74 6.53
N ILE A 35 2.07 -17.78 5.84
CA ILE A 35 3.05 -17.65 4.74
C ILE A 35 2.43 -16.95 3.54
N ILE A 36 1.22 -17.36 3.14
CA ILE A 36 0.47 -16.74 2.04
C ILE A 36 0.09 -15.29 2.40
N ASN A 37 -0.36 -15.07 3.64
CA ASN A 37 -0.70 -13.73 4.12
C ASN A 37 0.51 -12.81 4.14
N ASN A 38 1.71 -13.28 4.49
CA ASN A 38 2.92 -12.44 4.50
C ASN A 38 3.30 -11.91 3.10
N PHE A 39 3.12 -12.71 2.05
CA PHE A 39 3.35 -12.25 0.67
C PHE A 39 2.27 -11.26 0.21
N LEU A 40 1.00 -11.57 0.52
CA LEU A 40 -0.14 -10.68 0.28
C LEU A 40 0.01 -9.34 1.01
N LEU A 41 0.52 -9.37 2.24
CA LEU A 41 0.86 -8.23 3.08
C LEU A 41 1.88 -7.31 2.43
N LEU A 42 2.97 -7.89 1.93
CA LEU A 42 4.03 -7.16 1.25
C LEU A 42 3.44 -6.44 0.02
N LEU A 43 2.66 -7.15 -0.79
CA LEU A 43 2.02 -6.60 -1.97
C LEU A 43 0.99 -5.51 -1.61
N LEU A 44 0.23 -5.72 -0.53
CA LEU A 44 -0.78 -4.75 -0.09
C LEU A 44 -0.11 -3.44 0.33
N VAL A 45 1.00 -3.49 1.07
CA VAL A 45 1.70 -2.29 1.56
C VAL A 45 2.52 -1.63 0.44
N PHE A 46 3.28 -2.41 -0.33
CA PHE A 46 4.18 -1.88 -1.37
C PHE A 46 3.48 -1.57 -2.69
N GLY A 47 2.44 -2.32 -3.07
CA GLY A 47 1.73 -2.15 -4.35
C GLY A 47 1.13 -0.75 -4.53
N PRO A 48 0.36 -0.21 -3.56
CA PRO A 48 -0.17 1.13 -3.64
C PRO A 48 0.94 2.20 -3.59
N ALA A 49 2.01 1.98 -2.82
CA ALA A 49 3.16 2.89 -2.79
C ALA A 49 3.87 2.97 -4.16
N LEU A 50 4.10 1.83 -4.80
CA LEU A 50 4.66 1.75 -6.15
C LEU A 50 3.74 2.42 -7.17
N LEU A 51 2.44 2.12 -7.13
CA LEU A 51 1.47 2.69 -8.05
C LEU A 51 1.37 4.22 -7.93
N VAL A 52 1.34 4.74 -6.70
CA VAL A 52 1.37 6.19 -6.45
C VAL A 52 2.67 6.82 -6.95
N THR A 53 3.81 6.16 -6.71
CA THR A 53 5.11 6.65 -7.17
C THR A 53 5.18 6.71 -8.69
N ILE A 54 4.75 5.66 -9.37
CA ILE A 54 4.65 5.60 -10.84
C ILE A 54 3.78 6.75 -11.34
N ILE A 55 2.56 6.89 -10.82
CA ILE A 55 1.63 7.97 -11.23
C ILE A 55 2.25 9.35 -11.05
N LEU A 56 2.88 9.61 -9.90
CA LEU A 56 3.50 10.91 -9.61
C LEU A 56 4.68 11.20 -10.54
N VAL A 57 5.53 10.20 -10.81
CA VAL A 57 6.66 10.33 -11.73
C VAL A 57 6.19 10.62 -13.15
N PHE A 58 5.24 9.83 -13.68
CA PHE A 58 4.69 10.05 -15.02
C PHE A 58 3.95 11.39 -15.14
N LYS A 59 3.19 11.78 -14.11
CA LYS A 59 2.53 13.10 -14.07
C LYS A 59 3.55 14.25 -14.11
N LYS A 60 4.68 14.11 -13.41
CA LYS A 60 5.76 15.11 -13.43
C LYS A 60 6.41 15.20 -14.81
N PHE A 61 6.67 14.07 -15.49
CA PHE A 61 7.22 14.06 -16.84
C PHE A 61 6.25 14.65 -17.88
N SER A 62 4.95 14.39 -17.76
CA SER A 62 3.95 14.89 -18.72
C SER A 62 3.62 16.38 -18.57
N ASN A 63 3.88 16.97 -17.40
CA ASN A 63 3.66 18.40 -17.14
C ASN A 63 4.94 19.24 -17.30
N SER A 64 6.05 18.62 -17.72
CA SER A 64 7.32 19.30 -18.06
C SER A 64 7.42 19.51 -19.56
#